data_AF-A0A3P8W212-F1
#
_entry.id   AF-A0A3P8W212-F1
#
_cell.length_a   1.000
_cell.length_b   1.000
_cell.length_c   1.000
_cell.angle_alpha   90.00
_cell.angle_beta   90.00
_cell.angle_gamma   90.00
#
_symmetry.space_group_name_H-M   'P 1'
#
loop_
_entity.id
_entity.type
_entity.pdbx_description
1 polymer ?
#
loop_
_entity_poly.entity_id
_entity_poly.type
_entity_poly.pdbx_seq_one_letter_code
_entity_poly.pdbx_strand_id
1 'polypeptide(L)'
;MSNRRTYVPNRKEPVRGYEDTAMEFPRLLALLLILLEWTQTGLLYPLRPICDRKVLELFIKEARDAEDAMKSCSDGCSLSNSVTVPKTQVVLDLWEHKNELEKAQEVQSGLWLIEKALNLLRTNVRNTALHSHIDNSIRNLGSLNAVLLRLNIQEYVPPTNTADISGTWGTSSATDLFPVYINFLRGKVNLLLKEAQACQTDVS
;
A
#
# COMPACT_ATOMS: atom_id res chain seq x y z
N MET A 1 -79.68 -7.71 64.63
CA MET A 1 -80.32 -6.93 63.54
C MET A 1 -79.82 -5.50 63.67
N SER A 2 -79.35 -4.76 62.66
CA SER A 2 -79.32 -4.96 61.20
C SER A 2 -78.10 -4.24 60.57
N ASN A 3 -77.47 -4.86 59.56
CA ASN A 3 -76.98 -4.35 58.25
C ASN A 3 -76.62 -2.85 58.04
N ARG A 4 -75.73 -2.41 57.12
CA ARG A 4 -74.76 -3.02 56.14
C ARG A 4 -73.94 -1.88 55.46
N ARG A 5 -72.69 -2.16 55.03
CA ARG A 5 -71.88 -1.63 53.87
C ARG A 5 -71.84 -0.10 53.62
N THR A 6 -70.71 0.54 53.28
CA THR A 6 -69.78 0.35 52.12
C THR A 6 -68.32 0.74 52.51
N TYR A 7 -67.21 0.13 52.04
CA TYR A 7 -66.58 0.15 50.70
C TYR A 7 -66.18 1.60 50.27
N VAL A 8 -64.91 1.99 49.99
CA VAL A 8 -63.59 1.30 49.87
C VAL A 8 -62.42 2.35 50.10
N PRO A 9 -61.10 2.03 50.21
CA PRO A 9 -60.08 2.93 50.77
C PRO A 9 -59.35 3.82 49.73
N ASN A 10 -58.65 4.85 50.22
CA ASN A 10 -57.69 5.63 49.41
C ASN A 10 -56.25 5.50 49.96
N ARG A 11 -55.28 5.26 49.06
CA ARG A 11 -53.88 5.00 49.41
C ARG A 11 -53.19 6.31 49.79
N LYS A 12 -52.30 6.26 50.79
CA LYS A 12 -51.15 7.18 50.84
C LYS A 12 -50.06 6.60 49.95
N GLU A 13 -49.64 7.32 48.93
CA GLU A 13 -48.40 7.03 48.22
C GLU A 13 -47.20 7.42 49.08
N PRO A 14 -46.13 6.60 49.08
CA PRO A 14 -44.80 7.07 49.45
C PRO A 14 -43.79 6.89 48.30
N VAL A 15 -43.08 7.98 48.01
CA VAL A 15 -41.74 8.04 47.44
C VAL A 15 -41.55 7.41 46.04
N ARG A 16 -41.63 8.27 45.02
CA ARG A 16 -40.96 8.07 43.73
C ARG A 16 -39.45 7.93 43.97
N GLY A 17 -38.91 6.72 43.79
CA GLY A 17 -37.47 6.47 43.81
C GLY A 17 -36.78 7.28 42.70
N TYR A 18 -35.76 8.05 43.07
CA TYR A 18 -35.05 8.94 42.17
C TYR A 18 -33.89 8.18 41.51
N GLU A 19 -34.07 7.91 40.21
CA GLU A 19 -33.08 7.63 39.16
C GLU A 19 -31.65 7.22 39.60
N ASP A 20 -31.38 5.90 39.58
CA ASP A 20 -30.03 5.34 39.74
C ASP A 20 -29.54 4.62 38.45
N THR A 21 -30.11 4.99 37.29
CA THR A 21 -29.81 4.41 35.97
C THR A 21 -29.16 5.41 34.99
N ALA A 22 -29.11 6.71 35.34
CA ALA A 22 -28.60 7.76 34.47
C ALA A 22 -27.06 7.84 34.39
N MET A 23 -26.33 7.17 35.29
CA MET A 23 -24.87 7.32 35.44
C MET A 23 -24.03 6.25 34.71
N GLU A 24 -24.67 5.18 34.22
CA GLU A 24 -24.01 4.12 33.42
C GLU A 24 -23.73 4.57 31.98
N PHE A 25 -24.72 5.17 31.33
CA PHE A 25 -24.64 5.66 29.94
C PHE A 25 -23.48 6.64 29.67
N PRO A 26 -23.27 7.72 30.45
CA PRO A 26 -22.17 8.65 30.21
C PRO A 26 -20.80 8.01 30.47
N ARG A 27 -20.71 7.01 31.35
CA ARG A 27 -19.47 6.26 31.61
C ARG A 27 -19.12 5.31 30.47
N LEU A 28 -20.10 4.58 29.95
CA LEU A 28 -19.95 3.75 28.76
C LEU A 28 -19.60 4.59 27.52
N LEU A 29 -20.25 5.75 27.34
CA LEU A 29 -19.92 6.69 26.27
C LEU A 29 -18.48 7.22 26.41
N ALA A 30 -18.06 7.62 27.61
CA ALA A 30 -16.69 8.07 27.86
C ALA A 30 -15.65 6.96 27.62
N LEU A 31 -15.93 5.72 28.05
CA LEU A 31 -15.09 4.55 27.75
C LEU A 31 -14.99 4.28 26.24
N LEU A 32 -16.11 4.36 25.51
CA LEU A 32 -16.13 4.21 24.07
C LEU A 32 -15.35 5.33 23.36
N LEU A 33 -15.47 6.58 23.80
CA LEU A 33 -14.71 7.70 23.26
C LEU A 33 -13.21 7.56 23.55
N ILE A 34 -12.82 7.17 24.76
CA ILE A 34 -11.41 6.90 25.11
C ILE A 34 -10.86 5.75 24.27
N LEU A 35 -11.63 4.67 24.05
CA LEU A 35 -11.23 3.57 23.16
C LEU A 35 -11.17 3.99 21.69
N LEU A 36 -12.00 4.95 21.26
CA LEU A 36 -11.95 5.52 19.91
C LEU A 36 -10.71 6.40 19.72
N GLU A 37 -10.39 7.25 20.70
CA GLU A 37 -9.15 8.05 20.74
C GLU A 37 -7.90 7.16 20.83
N TRP A 38 -7.97 6.04 21.56
CA TRP A 38 -6.86 5.07 21.67
C TRP A 38 -6.64 4.27 20.37
N THR A 39 -7.72 3.94 19.65
CA THR A 39 -7.62 3.31 18.32
C THR A 39 -7.18 4.31 17.25
N GLN A 40 -7.55 5.59 17.36
CA GLN A 40 -7.03 6.67 16.50
C GLN A 40 -5.55 6.99 16.77
N THR A 41 -5.09 7.00 18.03
CA THR A 41 -3.66 7.21 18.34
C THR A 41 -2.80 5.99 17.96
N GLY A 42 -3.39 4.79 17.87
CA GLY A 42 -2.73 3.60 17.31
C GLY A 42 -2.49 3.64 15.79
N LEU A 43 -3.17 4.53 15.05
CA LEU A 43 -2.97 4.71 13.60
C LEU A 43 -1.79 5.62 13.25
N LEU A 44 -1.28 6.39 14.22
CA LEU A 44 -0.08 7.22 14.08
C LEU A 44 1.20 6.38 14.24
N TYR A 45 1.33 5.31 13.44
CA TYR A 45 2.65 5.03 12.88
C TYR A 45 3.11 6.33 12.22
N PRO A 46 4.31 6.86 12.50
CA PRO A 46 4.77 8.04 11.80
C PRO A 46 4.76 7.70 10.31
N LEU A 47 3.94 8.41 9.51
CA LEU A 47 3.92 8.24 8.06
C LEU A 47 5.25 8.67 7.41
N ARG A 48 6.13 9.33 8.19
CA ARG A 48 7.44 9.81 7.78
C ARG A 48 8.30 8.78 7.02
N PRO A 49 8.47 7.51 7.41
CA PRO A 49 9.26 6.54 6.63
C PRO A 49 8.57 6.09 5.34
N ILE A 50 7.24 6.15 5.28
CA ILE A 50 6.42 5.76 4.12
C ILE A 50 6.52 6.86 3.04
N CYS A 51 6.59 8.12 3.47
CA CYS A 51 6.68 9.30 2.63
C CYS A 51 8.10 9.88 2.50
N ASP A 52 9.12 9.28 3.15
CA ASP A 52 10.51 9.72 2.99
C ASP A 52 11.04 9.27 1.63
N ARG A 53 11.07 10.23 0.70
CA ARG A 53 11.56 10.04 -0.66
C ARG A 53 13.01 9.51 -0.71
N LYS A 54 13.80 9.63 0.36
CA LYS A 54 15.13 9.01 0.47
C LYS A 54 15.08 7.48 0.39
N VAL A 55 13.99 6.84 0.82
CA VAL A 55 13.81 5.38 0.70
C VAL A 55 13.71 4.97 -0.78
N LEU A 56 12.93 5.71 -1.57
CA LEU A 56 12.84 5.49 -3.01
C LEU A 56 14.16 5.79 -3.73
N GLU A 57 14.85 6.88 -3.37
CA GLU A 57 16.17 7.19 -3.94
C GLU A 57 17.23 6.14 -3.57
N LEU A 58 17.16 5.54 -2.38
CA LEU A 58 18.01 4.40 -1.99
C LEU A 58 17.74 3.19 -2.88
N PHE A 59 16.47 2.80 -3.08
CA PHE A 59 16.13 1.69 -3.98
C PHE A 59 16.54 1.96 -5.44
N ILE A 60 16.41 3.20 -5.91
CA ILE A 60 16.89 3.65 -7.23
C ILE A 60 18.42 3.54 -7.34
N LYS A 61 19.16 3.84 -6.27
CA LYS A 61 20.61 3.70 -6.21
C LYS A 61 21.01 2.21 -6.25
N GLU A 62 20.43 1.39 -5.40
CA GLU A 62 20.73 -0.05 -5.34
C GLU A 62 20.38 -0.77 -6.65
N ALA A 63 19.34 -0.32 -7.36
CA ALA A 63 19.01 -0.79 -8.71
C ALA A 63 20.04 -0.35 -9.77
N ARG A 64 20.68 0.82 -9.64
CA ARG A 64 21.82 1.23 -10.49
C ARG A 64 23.07 0.41 -10.19
N ASP A 65 23.36 0.17 -8.90
CA ASP A 65 24.48 -0.69 -8.51
C ASP A 65 24.32 -2.11 -9.10
N ALA A 66 23.07 -2.60 -9.18
CA ALA A 66 22.69 -3.83 -9.86
C ALA A 66 22.81 -3.76 -11.40
N GLU A 67 22.43 -2.64 -12.02
CA GLU A 67 22.60 -2.36 -13.46
C GLU A 67 24.08 -2.46 -13.87
N ASP A 68 24.96 -1.82 -13.10
CA ASP A 68 26.40 -1.78 -13.39
C ASP A 68 27.07 -3.14 -13.11
N ALA A 69 26.64 -3.86 -12.07
CA ALA A 69 27.00 -5.26 -11.87
C ALA A 69 26.58 -6.14 -13.06
N MET A 70 25.38 -5.92 -13.62
CA MET A 70 24.90 -6.67 -14.79
C MET A 70 25.72 -6.37 -16.05
N LYS A 71 26.06 -5.10 -16.32
CA LYS A 71 26.95 -4.70 -17.43
C LYS A 71 28.35 -5.29 -17.31
N SER A 72 28.85 -5.46 -16.07
CA SER A 72 30.18 -6.03 -15.81
C SER A 72 30.26 -7.55 -16.02
N CYS A 73 29.12 -8.23 -16.16
CA CYS A 73 29.07 -9.68 -16.32
C CYS A 73 29.22 -10.07 -17.81
N SER A 74 30.35 -10.68 -18.17
CA SER A 74 30.63 -11.07 -19.56
C SER A 74 29.71 -12.16 -20.09
N ASP A 75 29.55 -13.24 -19.32
CA ASP A 75 28.83 -14.45 -19.72
C ASP A 75 27.97 -14.99 -18.57
N GLY A 76 26.77 -15.48 -18.90
CA GLY A 76 25.88 -16.12 -17.91
C GLY A 76 25.05 -15.15 -17.05
N CYS A 77 24.88 -13.91 -17.50
CA CYS A 77 23.93 -12.94 -16.92
C CYS A 77 22.82 -12.49 -17.89
N SER A 78 22.67 -13.16 -19.03
CA SER A 78 21.58 -12.95 -19.99
C SER A 78 20.38 -13.86 -19.69
N LEU A 79 19.19 -13.40 -20.06
CA LEU A 79 18.01 -14.25 -20.25
C LEU A 79 17.98 -14.69 -21.71
N SER A 80 17.75 -15.98 -21.94
CA SER A 80 17.59 -16.55 -23.29
C SER A 80 16.32 -16.08 -24.01
N ASN A 81 15.33 -15.63 -23.24
CA ASN A 81 14.00 -15.25 -23.70
C ASN A 81 13.71 -13.79 -23.32
N SER A 82 12.94 -13.09 -24.15
CA SER A 82 12.40 -11.78 -23.80
C SER A 82 11.39 -11.89 -22.66
N VAL A 83 11.32 -10.86 -21.82
CA VAL A 83 10.38 -10.75 -20.70
C VAL A 83 9.37 -9.63 -20.93
N THR A 84 8.13 -9.84 -20.49
CA THR A 84 7.11 -8.79 -20.41
C THR A 84 7.44 -7.86 -19.24
N VAL A 85 7.50 -6.56 -19.50
CA VAL A 85 7.85 -5.53 -18.50
C VAL A 85 6.92 -4.31 -18.61
N PRO A 86 6.83 -3.45 -17.57
CA PRO A 86 6.06 -2.22 -17.67
C PRO A 86 6.67 -1.21 -18.63
N LYS A 87 5.82 -0.49 -19.38
CA LYS A 87 6.25 0.76 -20.00
C LYS A 87 6.54 1.78 -18.91
N THR A 88 7.75 2.31 -18.92
CA THR A 88 8.27 3.26 -17.93
C THR A 88 7.96 4.71 -18.26
N GLN A 89 7.69 5.01 -19.54
CA GLN A 89 7.32 6.34 -19.99
C GLN A 89 6.07 6.84 -19.25
N VAL A 90 6.15 8.07 -18.77
CA VAL A 90 5.01 8.84 -18.26
C VAL A 90 4.71 9.94 -19.27
N VAL A 91 3.48 9.98 -19.76
CA VAL A 91 2.93 11.15 -20.45
C VAL A 91 2.11 11.89 -19.39
N LEU A 92 2.57 13.06 -18.95
CA LEU A 92 2.01 13.74 -17.78
C LEU A 92 0.51 14.05 -17.96
N ASP A 93 0.11 14.58 -19.12
CA ASP A 93 -1.29 14.87 -19.43
C ASP A 93 -2.19 13.63 -19.27
N LEU A 94 -1.77 12.47 -19.78
CA LEU A 94 -2.51 11.21 -19.65
C LEU A 94 -2.44 10.62 -18.23
N TRP A 95 -1.38 10.94 -17.47
CA TRP A 95 -1.23 10.50 -16.10
C TRP A 95 -2.15 11.30 -15.17
N GLU A 96 -2.17 12.63 -15.29
CA GLU A 96 -3.00 13.51 -14.46
C GLU A 96 -4.50 13.23 -14.59
N HIS A 97 -4.96 12.86 -15.78
CA HIS A 97 -6.36 12.49 -16.03
C HIS A 97 -6.78 11.10 -15.51
N LYS A 98 -5.84 10.25 -15.07
CA LYS A 98 -6.17 8.96 -14.43
C LYS A 98 -6.66 9.16 -13.00
N ASN A 99 -7.65 8.39 -12.60
CA ASN A 99 -8.07 8.32 -11.21
C ASN A 99 -7.03 7.55 -10.35
N GLU A 100 -7.14 7.68 -9.03
CA GLU A 100 -6.19 7.07 -8.08
C GLU A 100 -6.10 5.54 -8.22
N LEU A 101 -7.24 4.88 -8.46
CA LEU A 101 -7.30 3.43 -8.64
C LEU A 101 -6.58 2.99 -9.92
N GLU A 102 -6.74 3.71 -11.03
CA GLU A 102 -6.02 3.43 -12.28
C GLU A 102 -4.51 3.60 -12.11
N LYS A 103 -4.05 4.68 -11.46
CA LYS A 103 -2.62 4.91 -11.17
C LYS A 103 -2.06 3.82 -10.27
N ALA A 104 -2.80 3.44 -9.23
CA ALA A 104 -2.44 2.37 -8.31
C ALA A 104 -2.33 1.00 -8.99
N GLN A 105 -3.33 0.61 -9.78
CA GLN A 105 -3.35 -0.65 -10.54
C GLN A 105 -2.21 -0.70 -11.55
N GLU A 106 -1.95 0.39 -12.27
CA GLU A 106 -0.85 0.50 -13.23
C GLU A 106 0.53 0.37 -12.55
N VAL A 107 0.71 0.98 -11.37
CA VAL A 107 1.94 0.82 -10.58
C VAL A 107 2.11 -0.59 -10.05
N GLN A 108 1.11 -1.15 -9.35
CA GLN A 108 1.19 -2.49 -8.77
C GLN A 108 1.42 -3.57 -9.82
N SER A 109 0.73 -3.48 -10.97
CA SER A 109 0.94 -4.38 -12.10
C SER A 109 2.36 -4.32 -12.66
N GLY A 110 2.94 -3.11 -12.73
CA GLY A 110 4.32 -2.94 -13.18
C GLY A 110 5.34 -3.46 -12.19
N LEU A 111 5.13 -3.25 -10.87
CA LEU A 111 5.97 -3.85 -9.82
C LEU A 111 5.94 -5.38 -9.89
N TRP A 112 4.76 -5.98 -10.06
CA TRP A 112 4.57 -7.43 -10.22
C TRP A 112 5.28 -7.98 -11.46
N LEU A 113 5.21 -7.28 -12.60
CA LEU A 113 5.94 -7.66 -13.82
C LEU A 113 7.47 -7.61 -13.62
N ILE A 114 7.99 -6.58 -12.95
CA ILE A 114 9.42 -6.46 -12.65
C ILE A 114 9.85 -7.55 -11.67
N GLU A 115 9.07 -7.85 -10.63
CA GLU A 115 9.33 -8.94 -9.69
C GLU A 115 9.38 -10.30 -10.40
N LYS A 116 8.42 -10.57 -11.30
CA LYS A 116 8.39 -11.79 -12.12
C LYS A 116 9.63 -11.89 -13.03
N ALA A 117 10.03 -10.80 -13.66
CA ALA A 117 11.22 -10.76 -14.52
C ALA A 117 12.52 -10.91 -13.71
N LEU A 118 12.63 -10.31 -12.53
CA LEU A 118 13.77 -10.47 -11.62
C LEU A 118 13.87 -11.89 -11.06
N ASN A 119 12.75 -12.53 -10.71
CA ASN A 119 12.75 -13.94 -10.30
C ASN A 119 13.16 -14.89 -11.44
N LEU A 120 12.81 -14.56 -12.70
CA LEU A 120 13.34 -15.29 -13.85
C LEU A 120 14.85 -15.05 -14.03
N LEU A 121 15.33 -13.80 -13.89
CA LEU A 121 16.75 -13.50 -13.95
C LEU A 121 17.53 -14.24 -12.85
N ARG A 122 17.02 -14.25 -11.62
CA ARG A 122 17.57 -14.96 -10.46
C ARG A 122 17.83 -16.44 -10.72
N THR A 123 16.91 -17.12 -11.41
CA THR A 123 17.03 -18.56 -11.70
C THR A 123 17.97 -18.89 -12.87
N ASN A 124 18.32 -17.91 -13.70
CA ASN A 124 19.20 -18.09 -14.87
C ASN A 124 20.64 -17.58 -14.63
N VAL A 125 20.80 -16.55 -13.79
CA VAL A 125 22.11 -15.97 -13.44
C VAL A 125 22.95 -16.94 -12.61
N ARG A 126 24.18 -17.19 -13.06
CA ARG A 126 25.17 -17.99 -12.30
C ARG A 126 26.19 -17.13 -11.54
N ASN A 127 26.24 -15.84 -11.83
CA ASN A 127 27.14 -14.90 -11.16
C ASN A 127 26.63 -14.58 -9.74
N THR A 128 27.39 -14.95 -8.71
CA THR A 128 27.01 -14.80 -7.30
C THR A 128 26.95 -13.34 -6.84
N ALA A 129 27.78 -12.45 -7.39
CA ALA A 129 27.72 -11.03 -7.10
C ALA A 129 26.39 -10.45 -7.60
N LEU A 130 26.04 -10.70 -8.87
CA LEU A 130 24.76 -10.26 -9.44
C LEU A 130 23.55 -10.89 -8.74
N HIS A 131 23.63 -12.14 -8.27
CA HIS A 131 22.56 -12.77 -7.50
C HIS A 131 22.21 -11.97 -6.24
N SER A 132 23.21 -11.42 -5.52
CA SER A 132 22.96 -10.61 -4.33
C SER A 132 22.22 -9.30 -4.63
N HIS A 133 22.52 -8.67 -5.77
CA HIS A 133 21.84 -7.48 -6.27
C HIS A 133 20.38 -7.78 -6.70
N ILE A 134 20.14 -8.93 -7.32
CA ILE A 134 18.79 -9.38 -7.70
C ILE A 134 17.96 -9.68 -6.45
N ASP A 135 18.50 -10.43 -5.48
CA ASP A 135 17.86 -10.69 -4.20
C ASP A 135 17.49 -9.39 -3.48
N ASN A 136 18.36 -8.38 -3.53
CA ASN A 136 18.10 -7.08 -2.92
C ASN A 136 16.99 -6.31 -3.65
N SER A 137 17.00 -6.32 -4.98
CA SER A 137 15.96 -5.68 -5.80
C SER A 137 14.58 -6.29 -5.54
N ILE A 138 14.49 -7.62 -5.36
CA ILE A 138 13.25 -8.31 -4.98
C ILE A 138 12.78 -7.89 -3.57
N ARG A 139 13.69 -7.80 -2.58
CA ARG A 139 13.35 -7.30 -1.23
C ARG A 139 12.86 -5.85 -1.23
N ASN A 140 13.43 -5.01 -2.08
CA ASN A 140 13.02 -3.61 -2.25
C ASN A 140 11.63 -3.50 -2.87
N LEU A 141 11.29 -4.35 -3.86
CA LEU A 141 9.93 -4.45 -4.41
C LEU A 141 8.91 -4.88 -3.34
N GLY A 142 9.23 -5.90 -2.52
CA GLY A 142 8.38 -6.30 -1.39
C GLY A 142 8.15 -5.15 -0.39
N SER A 143 9.20 -4.36 -0.13
CA SER A 143 9.14 -3.18 0.74
C SER A 143 8.31 -2.04 0.14
N LEU A 144 8.36 -1.83 -1.19
CA LEU A 144 7.50 -0.89 -1.92
C LEU A 144 6.03 -1.34 -1.89
N ASN A 145 5.74 -2.62 -2.11
CA ASN A 145 4.37 -3.15 -2.01
C ASN A 145 3.81 -2.94 -0.59
N ALA A 146 4.61 -3.21 0.46
CA ALA A 146 4.21 -2.93 1.84
C ALA A 146 3.98 -1.43 2.13
N VAL A 147 4.70 -0.53 1.44
CA VAL A 147 4.45 0.93 1.48
C VAL A 147 3.12 1.28 0.81
N LEU A 148 2.83 0.75 -0.38
CA LEU A 148 1.57 1.01 -1.09
C LEU A 148 0.35 0.54 -0.28
N LEU A 149 0.40 -0.66 0.30
CA LEU A 149 -0.66 -1.17 1.18
C LEU A 149 -0.91 -0.26 2.40
N ARG A 150 0.14 0.32 2.99
CA ARG A 150 0.04 1.26 4.11
C ARG A 150 -0.51 2.64 3.71
N LEU A 151 -0.45 2.99 2.42
CA LEU A 151 -1.08 4.20 1.87
C LEU A 151 -2.58 3.99 1.57
N ASN A 152 -3.20 2.95 2.14
CA ASN A 152 -4.58 2.54 1.89
C ASN A 152 -4.87 2.22 0.41
N ILE A 153 -3.83 1.87 -0.36
CA ILE A 153 -3.97 1.44 -1.74
C ILE A 153 -4.31 -0.07 -1.72
N GLN A 154 -5.50 -0.41 -2.19
CA GLN A 154 -5.97 -1.80 -2.25
C GLN A 154 -5.01 -2.68 -3.07
N GLU A 155 -4.69 -3.87 -2.55
CA GLU A 155 -3.86 -4.85 -3.26
C GLU A 155 -4.51 -5.24 -4.59
N TYR A 156 -3.74 -5.15 -5.68
CA TYR A 156 -4.12 -5.55 -7.02
C TYR A 156 -3.04 -6.44 -7.63
N VAL A 157 -3.34 -7.73 -7.74
CA VAL A 157 -2.52 -8.68 -8.51
C VAL A 157 -3.09 -8.76 -9.93
N PRO A 158 -2.34 -8.39 -10.98
CA PRO A 158 -2.83 -8.48 -12.35
C PRO A 158 -3.09 -9.94 -12.75
N PRO A 159 -4.09 -10.21 -13.63
CA PRO A 159 -4.34 -11.54 -14.14
C PRO A 159 -3.11 -12.09 -14.89
N THR A 160 -2.87 -13.39 -14.76
CA THR A 160 -1.64 -14.06 -15.26
C THR A 160 -1.43 -13.92 -16.77
N ASN A 161 -2.52 -13.73 -17.52
CA ASN A 161 -2.52 -13.42 -18.95
C ASN A 161 -2.37 -11.90 -19.15
N THR A 162 -1.14 -11.45 -19.35
CA THR A 162 -0.80 -10.04 -19.58
C THR A 162 -1.27 -9.50 -20.95
N ALA A 163 -1.99 -10.30 -21.75
CA ALA A 163 -2.44 -9.96 -23.10
C ALA A 163 -3.63 -8.97 -23.11
N ASP A 164 -4.49 -9.01 -22.09
CA ASP A 164 -5.72 -8.21 -22.06
C ASP A 164 -5.49 -6.72 -21.71
N ILE A 165 -4.28 -6.37 -21.25
CA ILE A 165 -3.90 -5.00 -20.87
C ILE A 165 -3.04 -4.41 -21.99
N SER A 166 -3.66 -4.31 -23.17
CA SER A 166 -3.00 -3.79 -24.38
C SER A 166 -2.65 -2.30 -24.22
N GLY A 167 -1.39 -1.95 -24.41
CA GLY A 167 -0.90 -0.57 -24.38
C GLY A 167 0.00 -0.21 -23.20
N THR A 168 -0.07 -0.91 -22.06
CA THR A 168 0.72 -0.58 -20.85
C THR A 168 2.05 -1.33 -20.75
N TRP A 169 2.16 -2.47 -21.43
CA TRP A 169 3.32 -3.38 -21.36
C TRP A 169 4.21 -3.32 -22.61
N GLY A 170 5.44 -3.80 -22.46
CA GLY A 170 6.39 -4.02 -23.56
C GLY A 170 7.18 -5.31 -23.37
N THR A 171 7.91 -5.71 -24.41
CA THR A 171 8.92 -6.77 -24.34
C THR A 171 10.29 -6.16 -24.10
N SER A 172 11.10 -6.82 -23.27
CA SER A 172 12.43 -6.36 -22.87
C SER A 172 13.42 -7.50 -22.94
N SER A 173 14.69 -7.16 -23.22
CA SER A 173 15.80 -8.08 -22.99
C SER A 173 16.16 -8.13 -21.50
N ALA A 174 17.09 -9.02 -21.13
CA ALA A 174 17.64 -9.05 -19.78
C ALA A 174 18.43 -7.79 -19.43
N THR A 175 19.28 -7.31 -20.35
CA THR A 175 20.15 -6.15 -20.14
C THR A 175 19.35 -4.86 -19.92
N ASP A 176 18.12 -4.81 -20.42
CA ASP A 176 17.21 -3.67 -20.25
C ASP A 176 16.37 -3.76 -18.96
N LEU A 177 16.42 -4.87 -18.20
CA LEU A 177 15.57 -5.07 -17.01
C LEU A 177 15.85 -4.08 -15.88
N PHE A 178 17.12 -3.86 -15.52
CA PHE A 178 17.46 -2.84 -14.51
C PHE A 178 17.19 -1.40 -15.00
N PRO A 179 17.53 -1.00 -16.24
CA PRO A 179 17.08 0.27 -16.81
C PRO A 179 15.55 0.46 -16.75
N VAL A 180 14.77 -0.58 -17.02
CA VAL A 180 13.31 -0.55 -16.87
C VAL A 180 12.90 -0.37 -15.41
N TYR A 181 13.45 -1.13 -14.48
CA TYR A 181 13.15 -1.00 -13.05
C TYR A 181 13.45 0.42 -12.53
N ILE A 182 14.65 0.94 -12.82
CA ILE A 182 15.09 2.28 -12.42
C ILE A 182 14.16 3.37 -12.97
N ASN A 183 13.79 3.29 -14.24
CA ASN A 183 12.92 4.29 -14.87
C ASN A 183 11.47 4.17 -14.36
N PHE A 184 11.00 2.96 -14.03
CA PHE A 184 9.69 2.75 -13.40
C PHE A 184 9.63 3.39 -12.00
N LEU A 185 10.69 3.20 -11.19
CA LEU A 185 10.82 3.84 -9.89
C LEU A 185 10.83 5.37 -9.98
N ARG A 186 11.62 5.95 -10.90
CA ARG A 186 11.71 7.41 -11.08
C ARG A 186 10.45 8.07 -11.61
N GLY A 187 9.72 7.35 -12.47
CA GLY A 187 8.48 7.80 -13.10
C GLY A 187 7.26 7.47 -12.23
N LYS A 188 6.53 6.43 -12.63
CA LYS A 188 5.18 6.12 -12.12
C LYS A 188 5.12 5.90 -10.61
N VAL A 189 6.11 5.22 -10.01
CA VAL A 189 6.15 4.99 -8.56
C VAL A 189 6.37 6.30 -7.80
N ASN A 190 7.37 7.08 -8.17
CA ASN A 190 7.64 8.41 -7.59
C ASN A 190 6.48 9.39 -7.74
N LEU A 191 5.70 9.31 -8.83
CA LEU A 191 4.50 10.13 -9.01
C LEU A 191 3.36 9.68 -8.10
N LEU A 192 3.01 8.39 -8.09
CA LEU A 192 1.98 7.85 -7.21
C LEU A 192 2.28 8.15 -5.72
N LEU A 193 3.53 8.01 -5.29
CA LEU A 193 3.94 8.31 -3.91
C LEU A 193 3.93 9.81 -3.56
N LYS A 194 4.08 10.71 -4.55
CA LYS A 194 3.91 12.17 -4.35
C LYS A 194 2.44 12.58 -4.26
N GLU A 195 1.60 11.93 -5.06
CA GLU A 195 0.17 12.24 -5.14
C GLU A 195 -0.62 11.65 -3.96
N ALA A 196 -0.14 10.55 -3.36
CA ALA A 196 -0.76 9.91 -2.21
C ALA A 196 -1.06 10.90 -1.07
N GLN A 197 -2.34 11.05 -0.72
CA GLN A 197 -2.82 12.05 0.25
C GLN A 197 -2.10 11.97 1.60
N ALA A 198 -1.79 10.76 2.08
CA ALA A 198 -1.04 10.52 3.33
C ALA A 198 0.41 11.05 3.30
N CYS A 199 0.94 11.41 2.13
CA CYS A 199 2.26 12.00 1.94
C CYS A 199 2.22 13.49 1.54
N GLN A 200 1.03 14.07 1.36
CA GLN A 200 0.88 15.51 1.21
C GLN A 200 1.02 16.14 2.61
N THR A 201 2.04 16.97 2.80
CA THR A 201 2.08 17.84 3.97
C THR A 201 1.17 19.03 3.70
N ASP A 202 0.11 19.19 4.49
CA ASP A 202 -0.75 20.38 4.45
C ASP A 202 0.12 21.64 4.59
N VAL A 203 0.30 22.38 3.49
CA VAL A 203 0.91 23.70 3.51
C VAL A 203 -0.18 24.68 3.97
N SER A 204 -0.27 24.84 5.29
CA SER A 204 -1.03 25.90 5.97
C SER A 204 -0.27 27.22 5.95
#